data_AF-A0A7W7LBZ4-F1
#
_entry.id   AF-A0A7W7LBZ4-F1
#
_cell.length_a   1.000
_cell.length_b   1.000
_cell.length_c   1.000
_cell.angle_alpha   90.00
_cell.angle_beta   90.00
_cell.angle_gamma   90.00
#
_symmetry.space_group_name_H-M   'P 1'
#
loop_
_entity.id
_entity.type
_entity.pdbx_description
1 polymer ?
#
loop_
_entity_poly.entity_id
_entity_poly.type
_entity_poly.pdbx_seq_one_letter_code
_entity_poly.pdbx_strand_id
1 'polypeptide(L)'
;MRVGTQFTGTLGPGQTGRWFTHSWPQEWHVVWYFIPTSPQSGAPQIEWETAVERASATAVTYWLTVKNISGAQINFEGRYAVLN
;
A
#
# COMPACT_ATOMS: atom_id res chain seq x y z
N MET A 1 -13.65 9.66 9.61
CA MET A 1 -12.92 8.52 9.00
C MET A 1 -13.47 8.18 7.61
N ARG A 2 -12.60 8.20 6.59
CA ARG A 2 -12.90 7.74 5.21
C ARG A 2 -11.94 6.62 4.85
N VAL A 3 -12.43 5.53 4.27
CA VAL A 3 -11.60 4.38 3.86
C VAL A 3 -11.86 4.03 2.40
N GLY A 4 -10.91 3.33 1.77
CA GLY A 4 -11.11 2.77 0.44
C GLY A 4 -9.93 1.94 -0.06
N THR A 5 -10.15 1.23 -1.15
CA THR A 5 -9.10 0.56 -1.94
C THR A 5 -8.70 1.47 -3.08
N GLN A 6 -7.39 1.71 -3.27
CA GLN A 6 -6.89 2.46 -4.43
C GLN A 6 -6.08 1.59 -5.38
N PHE A 7 -5.38 0.57 -4.86
CA PHE A 7 -4.54 -0.31 -5.67
C PHE A 7 -5.03 -1.76 -5.60
N THR A 8 -4.88 -2.47 -6.71
CA THR A 8 -4.86 -3.93 -6.75
C THR A 8 -3.58 -4.34 -7.47
N GLY A 9 -3.06 -5.52 -7.15
CA GLY A 9 -1.86 -6.00 -7.81
C GLY A 9 -1.62 -7.49 -7.62
N THR A 10 -0.69 -7.99 -8.41
CA THR A 10 -0.21 -9.36 -8.37
C THR A 10 1.31 -9.32 -8.30
N LEU A 11 1.89 -10.12 -7.41
CA LEU A 11 3.34 -10.25 -7.25
C LEU A 11 3.71 -11.74 -7.22
N GLY A 12 4.68 -12.12 -8.05
CA GLY A 12 5.32 -13.43 -7.98
C GLY A 12 6.11 -13.62 -6.66
N PRO A 13 6.58 -14.85 -6.36
CA PRO A 13 7.35 -15.14 -5.16
C PRO A 13 8.58 -14.23 -5.04
N GLY A 14 8.79 -13.62 -3.86
CA GLY A 14 9.92 -12.72 -3.61
C GLY A 14 9.90 -11.38 -4.36
N GLN A 15 8.92 -11.16 -5.25
CA GLN A 15 8.86 -9.97 -6.10
C GLN A 15 8.53 -8.73 -5.27
N THR A 16 9.18 -7.62 -5.62
CA THR A 16 8.88 -6.28 -5.09
C THR A 16 8.33 -5.40 -6.20
N GLY A 17 7.29 -4.62 -5.89
CA GLY A 17 6.74 -3.57 -6.75
C GLY A 17 6.65 -2.24 -6.01
N ARG A 18 6.55 -1.15 -6.76
CA ARG A 18 6.37 0.20 -6.20
C ARG A 18 5.21 0.91 -6.88
N TRP A 19 4.33 1.50 -6.07
CA TRP A 19 3.20 2.32 -6.48
C TRP A 19 3.35 3.72 -5.91
N PHE A 20 2.62 4.67 -6.47
CA PHE A 20 2.51 6.00 -5.88
C PHE A 20 1.12 6.60 -6.11
N THR A 21 0.76 7.53 -5.24
CA THR A 21 -0.46 8.33 -5.32
C THR A 21 -0.16 9.72 -4.77
N HIS A 22 -0.73 10.76 -5.37
CA HIS A 22 -0.35 12.14 -5.10
C HIS A 22 -1.58 13.03 -4.90
N SER A 23 -1.35 14.33 -4.67
CA SER A 23 -2.40 15.34 -4.48
C SER A 23 -3.32 15.06 -3.29
N TRP A 24 -2.82 14.38 -2.26
CA TRP A 24 -3.52 14.26 -0.98
C TRP A 24 -3.38 15.58 -0.20
N PRO A 25 -4.46 16.15 0.36
CA PRO A 25 -4.36 17.34 1.19
C PRO A 25 -3.40 17.12 2.37
N GLN A 26 -2.49 18.06 2.60
CA GLN A 26 -1.45 17.92 3.62
C GLN A 26 -2.00 17.81 5.06
N GLU A 27 -3.18 18.36 5.30
CA GLU A 27 -3.86 18.30 6.61
C GLU A 27 -4.48 16.94 6.90
N TRP A 28 -4.56 16.03 5.91
CA TRP A 28 -5.14 14.70 6.12
C TRP A 28 -4.12 13.74 6.72
N HIS A 29 -4.54 13.04 7.77
CA HIS A 29 -3.78 11.90 8.28
C HIS A 29 -4.19 10.65 7.51
N VAL A 30 -3.42 10.31 6.47
CA VAL A 30 -3.66 9.12 5.64
C VAL A 30 -2.72 7.99 6.03
N VAL A 31 -3.27 6.82 6.34
CA VAL A 31 -2.52 5.58 6.59
C VAL A 31 -2.78 4.59 5.46
N TRP A 32 -1.72 3.95 5.00
CA TRP A 32 -1.75 2.91 3.97
C TRP A 32 -1.59 1.52 4.58
N TYR A 33 -2.36 0.57 4.05
CA TYR A 33 -2.28 -0.83 4.43
C TYR A 33 -2.40 -1.72 3.21
N PHE A 34 -1.58 -2.76 3.16
CA PHE A 34 -1.60 -3.74 2.08
C PHE A 34 -2.06 -5.09 2.62
N ILE A 35 -3.03 -5.70 1.94
CA ILE A 35 -3.62 -6.96 2.37
C ILE A 35 -3.66 -7.97 1.22
N PRO A 36 -3.15 -9.19 1.41
CA PRO A 36 -3.31 -10.25 0.43
C PRO A 36 -4.79 -10.60 0.26
N THR A 37 -5.21 -10.89 -0.96
CA THR A 37 -6.53 -11.44 -1.28
C THR A 37 -6.47 -12.92 -1.66
N SER A 38 -5.25 -13.47 -1.81
CA SER A 38 -4.99 -14.91 -1.99
C SER A 38 -4.81 -15.60 -0.64
N PRO A 39 -5.77 -16.42 -0.15
CA PRO A 39 -5.66 -17.05 1.15
C PRO A 39 -4.51 -18.07 1.23
N GLN A 40 -3.70 -17.99 2.29
CA GLN A 40 -2.68 -18.98 2.65
C GLN A 40 -2.61 -19.08 4.17
N SER A 41 -2.53 -20.29 4.71
CA SER A 41 -2.40 -20.52 6.15
C SER A 41 -0.93 -20.65 6.57
N GLY A 42 -0.62 -20.17 7.78
CA GLY A 42 0.61 -20.55 8.50
C GLY A 42 1.88 -19.74 8.19
N ALA A 43 1.83 -18.74 7.31
CA ALA A 43 3.00 -17.90 7.02
C ALA A 43 2.61 -16.49 6.52
N PRO A 44 3.42 -15.45 6.80
CA PRO A 44 3.20 -14.11 6.28
C PRO A 44 3.41 -14.07 4.76
N GLN A 45 2.66 -13.18 4.07
CA GLN A 45 2.68 -13.10 2.61
C GLN A 45 3.21 -11.79 2.06
N ILE A 46 2.95 -10.68 2.74
CA ILE A 46 3.24 -9.34 2.25
C ILE A 46 4.00 -8.54 3.29
N GLU A 47 4.95 -7.75 2.82
CA GLU A 47 5.65 -6.70 3.56
C GLU A 47 5.50 -5.41 2.74
N TRP A 48 5.38 -4.25 3.40
CA TRP A 48 5.32 -2.98 2.71
C TRP A 48 6.01 -1.86 3.48
N GLU A 49 6.46 -0.85 2.74
CA GLU A 49 7.01 0.40 3.24
C GLU A 49 6.23 1.56 2.63
N THR A 50 5.94 2.56 3.46
CA THR A 50 5.36 3.83 3.03
C THR A 50 6.39 4.94 3.20
N ALA A 51 6.84 5.52 2.08
CA ALA A 51 7.61 6.75 2.07
C ALA A 51 6.71 7.91 1.68
N VAL A 52 6.88 9.06 2.34
CA VAL A 52 6.00 10.22 2.21
C VAL A 52 6.81 11.41 1.72
N GLU A 53 6.29 12.09 0.71
CA GLU A 53 6.87 13.31 0.15
C GLU A 53 5.84 14.43 0.26
N ARG A 54 6.24 15.57 0.84
CA ARG A 54 5.44 16.79 0.80
C ARG A 54 5.79 17.57 -0.48
N ALA A 55 5.11 17.23 -1.58
CA ALA A 55 5.40 17.78 -2.90
C ALA A 55 5.06 19.29 -3.01
N SER A 56 4.16 19.81 -2.15
CA SER A 56 3.85 21.25 -2.11
C SER A 56 3.40 21.70 -0.71
N ALA A 57 3.12 23.01 -0.58
CA ALA A 57 2.54 23.57 0.63
C ALA A 57 1.22 22.89 1.04
N THR A 58 0.46 22.38 0.08
CA THR A 58 -0.91 21.85 0.27
C THR A 58 -1.07 20.37 -0.10
N ALA A 59 -0.05 19.73 -0.67
CA ALA A 59 -0.17 18.36 -1.19
C ALA A 59 0.93 17.41 -0.73
N VAL A 60 0.53 16.16 -0.51
CA VAL A 60 1.38 15.02 -0.15
C VAL A 60 1.31 13.93 -1.23
N THR A 61 2.45 13.32 -1.51
CA THR A 61 2.62 12.13 -2.34
C THR A 61 3.07 10.98 -1.45
N TYR A 62 2.42 9.82 -1.64
CA TYR A 62 2.78 8.57 -0.99
C TYR A 62 3.44 7.65 -2.01
N TRP A 63 4.59 7.11 -1.61
CA TRP A 63 5.33 6.10 -2.35
C TRP A 63 5.27 4.79 -1.57
N LEU A 64 4.72 3.76 -2.20
CA LEU A 64 4.37 2.51 -1.54
C LEU A 64 5.18 1.38 -2.16
N THR A 65 6.16 0.86 -1.42
CA THR A 65 6.95 -0.30 -1.85
C THR A 65 6.34 -1.54 -1.21
N VAL A 66 6.01 -2.54 -2.02
CA VAL A 66 5.32 -3.75 -1.57
C VAL A 66 6.08 -4.97 -2.04
N LYS A 67 6.32 -5.91 -1.14
CA LYS A 67 7.06 -7.14 -1.41
C LYS A 67 6.20 -8.36 -1.06
N ASN A 68 6.14 -9.29 -1.98
CA ASN A 68 5.69 -10.64 -1.67
C ASN A 68 6.83 -11.40 -1.00
N ILE A 69 6.64 -11.74 0.27
CA ILE A 69 7.61 -12.51 1.08
C ILE A 69 7.27 -13.99 1.16
N SER A 70 6.20 -14.44 0.47
CA SER A 70 5.83 -15.86 0.37
C SER A 70 6.54 -16.56 -0.80
N GLY A 71 6.44 -17.89 -0.81
CA GLY A 71 6.92 -18.75 -1.89
C GLY A 71 5.95 -18.94 -3.06
N ALA A 72 4.78 -18.29 -3.04
CA ALA A 72 3.75 -18.41 -4.06
C ALA A 72 3.39 -17.04 -4.65
N GLN A 73 2.78 -17.01 -5.84
CA GLN A 73 2.21 -15.76 -6.36
C GLN A 73 1.05 -15.30 -5.47
N ILE A 74 0.98 -14.01 -5.17
CA ILE A 74 -0.12 -13.42 -4.40
C ILE A 74 -0.84 -12.35 -5.22
N ASN A 75 -2.15 -12.23 -4.98
CA ASN A 75 -2.92 -11.03 -5.29
C ASN A 75 -3.08 -10.20 -4.01
N PHE A 76 -3.17 -8.88 -4.13
CA PHE A 76 -3.33 -7.98 -2.99
C PHE A 76 -4.14 -6.72 -3.32
N GLU A 77 -4.60 -6.05 -2.28
CA GLU A 77 -5.19 -4.71 -2.31
C GLU A 77 -4.35 -3.71 -1.50
N GLY A 78 -4.17 -2.51 -2.04
CA GLY A 78 -3.64 -1.35 -1.31
C GLY A 78 -4.80 -0.45 -0.88
N ARG A 79 -5.03 -0.40 0.44
CA ARG A 79 -6.13 0.31 1.08
C ARG A 79 -5.62 1.52 1.86
N TYR A 80 -6.44 2.56 1.94
CA TYR A 80 -6.16 3.75 2.73
C TYR A 80 -7.24 4.01 3.77
N ALA A 81 -6.84 4.65 4.86
CA ALA A 81 -7.74 5.27 5.82
C ALA A 81 -7.31 6.72 6.07
N VAL A 82 -8.27 7.64 5.95
CA VAL A 82 -8.14 9.05 6.35
C VAL A 82 -8.71 9.17 7.77
N LEU A 83 -7.85 9.45 8.73
CA LEU A 83 -8.11 9.32 10.17
C LEU A 83 -8.60 10.59 10.87
N ASN A 84 -8.80 11.68 10.12
CA ASN A 84 -9.23 13.01 10.60
C ASN A 84 -10.25 12.96 11.75
#